data_AF-A0A956GUR2-F1
#
_entry.id   AF-A0A956GUR2-F1
#
_cell.length_a   1.000
_cell.length_b   1.000
_cell.length_c   1.000
_cell.angle_alpha   90.00
_cell.angle_beta   90.00
_cell.angle_gamma   90.00
#
_symmetry.space_group_name_H-M   'P 1'
#
loop_
_entity.id
_entity.type
_entity.pdbx_description
1 polymer ?
#
loop_
_entity_poly.entity_id
_entity_poly.type
_entity_poly.pdbx_seq_one_letter_code
_entity_poly.pdbx_strand_id
1 'polypeptide(L)'
;MTGAGRRWTARRATLVAVALYVALAVASTWPLARRAATTLPLGTDTSATVPLVSAWALGWTADRVPHGLAGYWAAPIFHPTDDAFALSEPMPLVGLVMAPVTWLGGAALAHNLWLLLALVLDGVALRGLARAVGAGPRAALLAG
;
A
#
# COMPACT_ATOMS: atom_id res chain seq x y z
N MET A 1 -4.52 32.45 24.45
CA MET A 1 -3.67 31.72 23.47
C MET A 1 -4.49 31.43 22.23
N THR A 2 -4.22 32.15 21.15
CA THR A 2 -4.99 32.23 19.91
C THR A 2 -5.04 30.87 19.19
N GLY A 3 -6.19 30.52 18.59
CA GLY A 3 -6.43 29.23 17.94
C GLY A 3 -5.41 28.85 16.84
N ALA A 4 -4.65 29.81 16.33
CA ALA A 4 -3.57 29.60 15.38
C ALA A 4 -2.39 28.80 15.97
N GLY A 5 -1.97 29.08 17.20
CA GLY A 5 -0.85 28.38 17.85
C GLY A 5 -1.15 26.91 18.14
N ARG A 6 -2.41 26.61 18.51
CA ARG A 6 -2.87 25.24 18.81
C ARG A 6 -3.03 24.39 17.53
N ARG A 7 -3.40 25.01 16.41
CA ARG A 7 -3.46 24.35 15.10
C ARG A 7 -2.08 23.99 14.54
N TRP A 8 -1.10 24.86 14.76
CA TRP A 8 0.28 24.65 14.30
C TRP A 8 0.99 23.51 15.05
N THR A 9 0.83 23.44 16.38
CA THR A 9 1.36 22.32 17.19
C THR A 9 0.70 20.99 16.84
N ALA A 10 -0.61 20.98 16.59
CA ALA A 10 -1.32 19.78 16.15
C ALA A 10 -0.85 19.28 14.77
N ARG A 11 -0.64 20.18 13.81
CA ARG A 11 -0.08 19.84 12.49
C ARG A 11 1.32 19.26 12.60
N ARG A 12 2.19 19.88 13.41
CA ARG A 12 3.55 19.37 13.68
C ARG A 12 3.52 17.97 14.29
N ALA A 13 2.66 17.73 15.27
CA ALA A 13 2.52 16.42 15.89
C ALA A 13 2.06 15.34 14.88
N THR A 14 1.16 15.68 13.97
CA THR A 14 0.73 14.76 12.90
C THR A 14 1.87 14.48 11.92
N LEU A 15 2.63 15.49 11.50
CA LEU A 15 3.78 15.31 10.60
C LEU A 15 4.87 14.43 11.23
N VAL A 16 5.15 14.62 12.52
CA VAL A 16 6.09 13.78 13.26
C VAL A 16 5.60 12.32 13.33
N ALA A 17 4.31 12.11 13.59
CA ALA A 17 3.73 10.76 13.59
C ALA A 17 3.85 10.08 12.22
N VAL A 18 3.48 10.79 11.15
CA VAL A 18 3.62 10.27 9.77
C VAL A 18 5.08 9.95 9.44
N ALA A 19 6.02 10.84 9.79
CA ALA A 19 7.44 10.59 9.58
C ALA A 19 7.95 9.37 10.36
N LEU A 20 7.47 9.16 11.59
CA LEU A 20 7.76 7.97 12.37
C LEU A 20 7.22 6.70 11.70
N TYR A 21 5.98 6.71 11.22
CA TYR A 21 5.37 5.57 10.54
C TYR A 21 6.06 5.25 9.21
N VAL A 22 6.49 6.26 8.45
CA VAL A 22 7.32 6.07 7.26
C VAL A 22 8.65 5.42 7.64
N ALA A 23 9.33 5.91 8.68
CA ALA A 23 10.59 5.34 9.14
C ALA A 23 10.43 3.88 9.59
N LEU A 24 9.35 3.57 10.33
CA LEU A 24 9.03 2.22 10.76
C LEU A 24 8.70 1.30 9.58
N ALA A 25 7.90 1.75 8.60
CA ALA A 25 7.57 0.97 7.41
C ALA A 25 8.82 0.64 6.57
N VAL A 26 9.74 1.61 6.42
CA VAL A 26 11.02 1.38 5.71
C VAL A 26 11.93 0.45 6.51
N ALA A 27 12.01 0.61 7.83
CA ALA A 27 12.84 -0.23 8.69
C ALA A 27 12.34 -1.68 8.73
N SER A 28 11.02 -1.88 8.85
CA SER A 28 10.39 -3.20 8.93
C SER A 28 10.46 -3.97 7.62
N THR A 29 10.58 -3.26 6.49
CA THR A 29 10.67 -3.87 5.15
C THR A 29 12.09 -3.85 4.59
N TRP A 30 13.09 -3.42 5.36
CA TRP A 30 14.48 -3.36 4.87
C TRP A 30 14.95 -4.74 4.37
N PRO A 31 15.61 -4.85 3.18
CA PRO A 31 16.19 -3.79 2.36
C PRO A 31 15.30 -3.30 1.19
N LEU A 32 13.98 -3.44 1.27
CA LEU A 32 13.05 -3.19 0.15
C LEU A 32 13.24 -1.83 -0.52
N ALA A 33 13.43 -0.77 0.27
CA ALA A 33 13.64 0.58 -0.25
C ALA A 33 14.85 0.71 -1.20
N ARG A 34 15.86 -0.18 -1.11
CA ARG A 34 17.01 -0.20 -2.02
C ARG A 34 16.79 -0.99 -3.31
N ARG A 35 15.79 -1.88 -3.32
CA ARG A 35 15.51 -2.81 -4.43
C ARG A 35 14.03 -2.81 -4.80
N ALA A 36 13.41 -1.64 -4.70
CA ALA A 36 11.97 -1.47 -4.79
C ALA A 36 11.39 -1.85 -6.16
N ALA A 37 12.16 -1.79 -7.24
CA ALA A 37 11.69 -2.19 -8.57
C ALA A 37 12.06 -3.63 -8.97
N THR A 38 12.94 -4.30 -8.21
CA THR A 38 13.58 -5.56 -8.63
C THR A 38 13.37 -6.72 -7.66
N THR A 39 12.81 -6.47 -6.48
CA THR A 39 12.54 -7.50 -5.48
C THR A 39 11.16 -7.31 -4.89
N LEU A 40 10.56 -8.41 -4.42
CA LEU A 40 9.33 -8.40 -3.65
C LEU A 40 9.63 -8.97 -2.25
N PRO A 41 9.09 -8.38 -1.17
CA PRO A 41 9.33 -8.85 0.17
C PRO A 41 8.52 -10.12 0.44
N LEU A 42 9.16 -11.15 0.99
CA LEU A 42 8.49 -12.39 1.41
C LEU A 42 7.93 -12.29 2.84
N GLY A 43 8.42 -11.33 3.64
CA GLY A 43 8.12 -11.28 5.06
C GLY A 43 8.59 -12.55 5.76
N THR A 44 7.67 -13.24 6.43
CA THR A 44 7.91 -14.53 7.10
C THR A 44 7.50 -15.74 6.27
N ASP A 45 7.00 -15.53 5.05
CA ASP A 45 6.60 -16.61 4.14
C ASP A 45 7.85 -17.24 3.50
N THR A 46 7.76 -18.54 3.18
CA THR A 46 8.78 -19.27 2.42
C THR A 46 8.52 -19.20 0.92
N SER A 47 7.30 -18.83 0.51
CA SER A 47 6.91 -18.72 -0.88
C SER A 47 6.76 -17.28 -1.35
N ALA A 48 7.18 -17.02 -2.59
CA ALA A 48 6.96 -15.74 -3.27
C ALA A 48 5.57 -15.63 -3.91
N THR A 49 4.71 -16.64 -3.81
CA THR A 49 3.43 -16.69 -4.53
C THR A 49 2.54 -15.50 -4.22
N VAL A 50 2.37 -15.14 -2.94
CA VAL A 50 1.49 -14.04 -2.52
C VAL A 50 1.96 -12.68 -3.08
N PRO A 51 3.20 -12.23 -2.84
CA PRO A 51 3.62 -10.94 -3.39
C PRO A 51 3.70 -10.94 -4.92
N LEU A 52 4.02 -12.09 -5.55
CA LEU A 52 4.02 -12.19 -7.01
C LEU A 52 2.61 -12.03 -7.60
N VAL A 53 1.60 -12.69 -7.03
CA VAL A 53 0.22 -12.57 -7.54
C VAL A 53 -0.33 -11.15 -7.30
N SER A 54 -0.04 -10.54 -6.15
CA SER A 54 -0.43 -9.14 -5.89
C SER A 54 0.24 -8.18 -6.88
N ALA A 55 1.55 -8.32 -7.13
CA ALA A 55 2.24 -7.49 -8.12
C ALA A 55 1.66 -7.71 -9.53
N TRP A 56 1.44 -8.97 -9.90
CA TRP A 56 0.84 -9.33 -11.19
C TRP A 56 -0.57 -8.74 -11.34
N ALA A 57 -1.42 -8.74 -10.31
CA ALA A 57 -2.75 -8.14 -10.33
C ALA A 57 -2.71 -6.61 -10.59
N LEU A 58 -1.74 -5.90 -9.99
CA LEU A 58 -1.49 -4.49 -10.30
C LEU A 58 -1.00 -4.29 -11.74
N GLY A 59 -0.13 -5.18 -12.21
CA GLY A 59 0.35 -5.27 -13.59
C GLY A 59 -0.79 -5.40 -14.59
N TRP A 60 -1.65 -6.39 -14.36
CA TRP A 60 -2.82 -6.68 -15.18
C TRP A 60 -3.80 -5.50 -15.20
N THR A 61 -4.11 -4.92 -14.04
CA THR A 61 -4.97 -3.74 -13.98
C THR A 61 -4.39 -2.59 -14.79
N ALA A 62 -3.11 -2.28 -14.63
CA ALA A 62 -2.43 -1.21 -15.38
C ALA A 62 -2.41 -1.46 -16.89
N ASP A 63 -2.28 -2.72 -17.32
CA ASP A 63 -2.34 -3.10 -18.73
C ASP A 63 -3.77 -2.96 -19.30
N ARG A 64 -4.80 -3.24 -18.51
CA ARG A 64 -6.20 -3.11 -18.93
C ARG A 64 -6.72 -1.67 -18.93
N VAL A 65 -6.13 -0.76 -18.15
CA VAL A 65 -6.56 0.65 -18.05
C VAL A 65 -6.61 1.37 -19.41
N PRO A 66 -5.58 1.32 -20.28
CA PRO A 66 -5.62 1.92 -21.61
C PRO A 66 -6.73 1.34 -22.53
N HIS A 67 -7.20 0.14 -22.22
CA HIS A 67 -8.25 -0.57 -22.95
C HIS A 67 -9.64 -0.36 -22.34
N GLY A 68 -9.82 0.63 -21.46
CA GLY A 68 -11.09 0.88 -20.79
C GLY A 68 -11.53 -0.28 -19.89
N LEU A 69 -10.58 -1.06 -19.37
CA LEU A 69 -10.81 -2.28 -18.59
C LEU A 69 -11.54 -3.40 -19.36
N ALA A 70 -11.55 -3.36 -20.69
CA ALA A 70 -12.09 -4.44 -21.50
C ALA A 70 -11.32 -5.75 -21.23
N GLY A 71 -12.07 -6.84 -21.00
CA GLY A 71 -11.49 -8.14 -20.69
C GLY A 71 -10.78 -8.22 -19.34
N TYR A 72 -11.00 -7.27 -18.42
CA TYR A 72 -10.34 -7.27 -17.10
C TYR A 72 -10.57 -8.55 -16.30
N TRP A 73 -11.78 -9.12 -16.35
CA TRP A 73 -12.10 -10.34 -15.63
C TRP A 73 -11.52 -11.60 -16.30
N ALA A 74 -11.36 -11.58 -17.62
CA ALA A 74 -10.75 -12.65 -18.42
C ALA A 74 -9.21 -12.62 -18.35
N ALA A 75 -8.67 -12.59 -17.14
CA ALA A 75 -7.22 -12.61 -16.93
C ALA A 75 -6.63 -14.00 -17.25
N PRO A 76 -5.41 -14.08 -17.78
CA PRO A 76 -4.81 -15.33 -18.28
C PRO A 76 -4.27 -16.20 -17.12
N ILE A 77 -5.16 -16.56 -16.21
CA ILE A 77 -4.91 -17.45 -15.07
C ILE A 77 -5.96 -18.55 -15.05
N PHE A 78 -5.64 -19.69 -14.45
CA PHE A 78 -6.57 -20.81 -14.25
C PHE A 78 -7.26 -21.32 -15.54
N HIS A 79 -6.54 -21.35 -16.67
CA HIS A 79 -7.06 -21.91 -17.92
C HIS A 79 -7.64 -23.32 -17.71
N PRO A 80 -8.83 -23.65 -18.25
CA PRO A 80 -9.64 -22.89 -19.23
C PRO A 80 -10.77 -22.04 -18.60
N THR A 81 -10.66 -21.63 -17.34
CA THR A 81 -11.75 -20.94 -16.64
C THR A 81 -11.99 -19.54 -17.20
N ASP A 82 -13.23 -19.25 -17.62
CA ASP A 82 -13.66 -17.90 -18.00
C ASP A 82 -13.75 -16.98 -16.78
N ASP A 83 -13.51 -15.69 -16.99
CA ASP A 83 -13.53 -14.66 -15.94
C ASP A 83 -12.70 -15.01 -14.69
N ALA A 84 -11.60 -15.73 -14.90
CA ALA A 84 -10.78 -16.32 -13.84
C ALA A 84 -10.26 -15.31 -12.81
N PHE A 85 -10.21 -14.01 -13.14
CA PHE A 85 -9.78 -13.00 -12.18
C PHE A 85 -10.78 -12.76 -11.05
N ALA A 86 -12.05 -13.11 -11.24
CA ALA A 86 -13.05 -13.12 -10.17
C ALA A 86 -12.76 -14.17 -9.08
N LEU A 87 -11.92 -15.16 -9.41
CA LEU A 87 -11.46 -16.20 -8.47
C LEU A 87 -10.13 -15.85 -7.79
N SER A 88 -9.58 -14.67 -8.07
CA SER A 88 -8.32 -14.17 -7.51
C SER A 88 -8.57 -12.91 -6.67
N GLU A 89 -7.49 -12.26 -6.23
CA GLU A 89 -7.54 -10.96 -5.55
C GLU A 89 -7.28 -9.83 -6.57
N PRO A 90 -8.32 -9.20 -7.14
CA PRO A 90 -8.14 -8.35 -8.32
C PRO A 90 -7.59 -6.95 -8.00
N MET A 91 -7.77 -6.47 -6.78
CA MET A 91 -7.30 -5.15 -6.32
C MET A 91 -7.54 -3.98 -7.31
N PRO A 92 -8.71 -3.83 -7.96
CA PRO A 92 -8.90 -2.92 -9.09
C PRO A 92 -8.63 -1.45 -8.74
N LEU A 93 -9.06 -1.01 -7.55
CA LEU A 93 -8.86 0.37 -7.11
C LEU A 93 -7.38 0.67 -6.88
N VAL A 94 -6.66 -0.24 -6.22
CA VAL A 94 -5.21 -0.10 -5.99
C VAL A 94 -4.47 -0.15 -7.32
N GLY A 95 -4.82 -1.09 -8.19
CA GLY A 95 -4.26 -1.23 -9.53
C GLY A 95 -4.45 0.03 -10.37
N LEU A 96 -5.62 0.67 -10.31
CA LEU A 96 -5.89 1.93 -11.00
C LEU A 96 -5.04 3.08 -10.45
N VAL A 97 -4.98 3.24 -9.13
CA VAL A 97 -4.17 4.27 -8.46
C VAL A 97 -2.68 4.08 -8.77
N MET A 98 -2.21 2.84 -8.80
CA MET A 98 -0.82 2.49 -9.03
C MET A 98 -0.47 2.30 -10.52
N ALA A 99 -1.42 2.39 -11.44
CA ALA A 99 -1.17 2.20 -12.88
C ALA A 99 -0.06 3.11 -13.42
N PRO A 100 0.02 4.42 -13.07
CA PRO A 100 1.13 5.27 -13.50
C PRO A 100 2.49 4.77 -13.02
N VAL A 101 2.57 4.24 -11.80
CA VAL A 101 3.81 3.67 -11.25
C VAL A 101 4.16 2.37 -11.98
N THR A 102 3.16 1.53 -12.25
CA THR A 102 3.35 0.29 -12.99
C THR A 102 3.89 0.54 -14.39
N TRP A 103 3.39 1.55 -15.11
CA TRP A 103 3.89 1.90 -16.45
C TRP A 103 5.32 2.45 -16.44
N LEU A 104 5.70 3.20 -15.40
CA LEU A 104 7.01 3.87 -15.33
C LEU A 104 8.12 3.00 -14.73
N GLY A 105 7.78 2.10 -13.80
CA GLY A 105 8.76 1.33 -13.03
C GLY A 105 8.38 -0.13 -12.79
N GLY A 106 7.29 -0.60 -13.38
CA GLY A 106 6.86 -1.99 -13.32
C GLY A 106 6.01 -2.35 -12.10
N ALA A 107 5.40 -3.51 -12.17
CA ALA A 107 4.49 -4.06 -11.16
C ALA A 107 5.15 -4.24 -9.78
N ALA A 108 6.45 -4.57 -9.74
CA ALA A 108 7.18 -4.71 -8.49
C ALA A 108 7.30 -3.37 -7.74
N LEU A 109 7.62 -2.28 -8.45
CA LEU A 109 7.66 -0.95 -7.86
C LEU A 109 6.29 -0.52 -7.36
N ALA A 110 5.25 -0.75 -8.16
CA ALA A 110 3.87 -0.47 -7.78
C ALA A 110 3.45 -1.22 -6.50
N HIS A 111 3.72 -2.52 -6.43
CA HIS A 111 3.42 -3.32 -5.25
C HIS A 111 4.17 -2.82 -4.01
N ASN A 112 5.47 -2.53 -4.13
CA ASN A 112 6.29 -2.11 -2.99
C ASN A 112 5.95 -0.72 -2.49
N LEU A 113 5.65 0.23 -3.40
CA LEU A 113 5.16 1.55 -3.00
C LEU A 113 3.79 1.44 -2.34
N TRP A 114 2.90 0.59 -2.85
CA TRP A 114 1.61 0.34 -2.21
C TRP A 114 1.77 -0.27 -0.82
N LEU A 115 2.66 -1.25 -0.65
CA LEU A 115 2.94 -1.86 0.66
C LEU A 115 3.42 -0.82 1.68
N LEU A 116 4.38 0.04 1.31
CA LEU A 116 4.87 1.11 2.18
C LEU A 116 3.76 2.12 2.51
N LEU A 117 2.96 2.49 1.51
CA LEU A 117 1.83 3.41 1.70
C LEU A 117 0.78 2.81 2.65
N ALA A 118 0.42 1.53 2.46
CA ALA A 118 -0.53 0.82 3.30
C ALA A 118 -0.07 0.81 4.77
N LEU A 119 1.18 0.43 5.04
CA LEU A 119 1.74 0.44 6.40
C LEU A 119 1.68 1.83 7.06
N VAL A 120 1.99 2.89 6.30
CA VAL A 120 1.91 4.27 6.81
C VAL A 120 0.47 4.69 7.08
N LEU A 121 -0.45 4.37 6.17
CA LEU A 121 -1.87 4.68 6.31
C LEU A 121 -2.50 3.92 7.47
N ASP A 122 -2.12 2.67 7.69
CA ASP A 122 -2.56 1.86 8.83
C ASP A 122 -2.14 2.51 10.15
N GLY A 123 -0.88 2.93 10.30
CA GLY A 123 -0.43 3.66 11.49
C GLY A 123 -1.18 4.99 11.69
N VAL A 124 -1.41 5.75 10.61
CA VAL A 124 -2.20 7.00 10.68
C VAL A 124 -3.66 6.72 11.09
N ALA A 125 -4.29 5.71 10.52
CA ALA A 125 -5.67 5.32 10.77
C ALA A 125 -5.82 4.81 12.21
N LEU A 126 -4.93 3.95 12.68
CA LEU A 126 -4.96 3.37 14.02
C LEU A 126 -4.67 4.43 15.08
N ARG A 127 -3.76 5.38 14.83
CA ARG A 127 -3.61 6.57 15.68
C ARG A 127 -4.87 7.44 15.71
N GLY A 128 -5.57 7.56 14.58
CA GLY A 128 -6.85 8.24 14.49
C GLY A 128 -7.91 7.56 15.36
N LEU A 129 -8.05 6.25 15.19
CA LEU A 129 -8.96 5.38 15.93
C LEU A 129 -8.67 5.41 17.43
N ALA A 130 -7.41 5.26 17.84
CA ALA A 130 -7.00 5.30 19.25
C ALA A 130 -7.41 6.62 19.92
N ARG A 131 -7.23 7.76 19.24
CA ARG A 131 -7.71 9.05 19.74
C ARG A 131 -9.23 9.14 19.80
N ALA A 132 -9.92 8.57 18.80
CA ALA A 132 -11.39 8.55 18.76
C ALA A 132 -12.00 7.77 19.93
N VAL A 133 -11.31 6.73 20.41
CA VAL A 133 -11.73 5.95 21.59
C VAL A 133 -11.17 6.49 22.93
N GLY A 134 -10.55 7.67 22.92
CA GLY A 134 -10.14 8.38 24.14
C GLY A 134 -8.69 8.15 24.59
N ALA A 135 -7.84 7.49 23.79
CA ALA A 135 -6.44 7.32 24.14
C ALA A 135 -5.69 8.67 24.18
N GLY A 136 -4.81 8.82 25.16
CA GLY A 136 -3.91 9.97 25.25
C GLY A 136 -2.93 10.05 24.06
N PRO A 137 -2.33 11.22 23.79
CA PRO A 137 -1.51 11.44 22.59
C PRO A 137 -0.35 10.47 22.39
N ARG A 138 0.29 10.03 23.50
CA ARG A 138 1.40 9.07 23.47
C ARG A 138 0.90 7.66 23.19
N ALA A 139 -0.17 7.22 23.86
CA ALA A 139 -0.78 5.92 23.64
C ALA A 139 -1.28 5.79 22.20
N ALA A 140 -1.92 6.83 21.66
CA ALA A 140 -2.34 6.84 20.26
C ALA A 140 -1.20 6.84 19.26
N LEU A 141 -0.07 7.49 19.58
CA LEU A 141 1.14 7.44 18.74
C LEU A 141 1.77 6.04 18.71
N LEU A 142 1.74 5.31 19.82
CA LEU A 142 2.27 3.95 19.93
C LEU A 142 1.33 2.89 19.36
N ALA A 143 0.02 3.18 19.34
CA ALA A 143 -0.98 2.27 18.81
C ALA A 143 -0.87 2.14 17.29
N GLY A 144 -0.72 3.26 16.59
CA GLY A 144 -0.36 3.27 15.17
C GLY A 144 1.13 3.02 14.97
#